data_AF-A0A497E763-F1
#
_entry.id   AF-A0A497E763-F1
#
_cell.length_a   1.000
_cell.length_b   1.000
_cell.length_c   1.000
_cell.angle_alpha   90.00
_cell.angle_beta   90.00
_cell.angle_gamma   90.00
#
_symmetry.space_group_name_H-M   'P 1'
#
loop_
_entity.id
_entity.type
_entity.pdbx_description
1 polymer ?
#
loop_
_entity_poly.entity_id
_entity_poly.type
_entity_poly.pdbx_seq_one_letter_code
_entity_poly.pdbx_strand_id
1 'polypeptide(L)' 'GVFGDLVFETVIPRNVRLAEAPSFGRPIHAYDLRSRGAQAYLHLGREYLSRMEALHG' A
#
# COMPACT_ATOMS: atom_id res chain seq x y z
N GLY A 1 8.32 -6.52 -18.41
CA GLY A 1 8.36 -5.07 -18.09
C GLY A 1 9.77 -4.69 -17.67
N VAL A 2 10.17 -3.42 -17.80
CA VAL A 2 11.54 -2.93 -17.54
C VAL A 2 12.07 -3.32 -16.14
N PHE A 3 11.17 -3.47 -15.16
CA PHE A 3 11.53 -3.70 -13.76
C PHE A 3 11.20 -5.11 -13.24
N GLY A 4 10.55 -5.97 -14.04
CA GLY A 4 10.23 -7.36 -13.67
C GLY A 4 9.76 -7.53 -12.21
N ASP A 5 10.39 -8.45 -11.50
CA ASP A 5 10.06 -8.84 -10.13
C ASP A 5 10.40 -7.76 -9.08
N LEU A 6 11.10 -6.68 -9.45
CA LEU A 6 11.35 -5.55 -8.56
C LEU A 6 10.07 -4.74 -8.28
N VAL A 7 9.03 -4.91 -9.09
CA VAL A 7 7.75 -4.21 -8.93
C VAL A 7 6.82 -5.06 -8.07
N PHE A 8 6.11 -4.41 -7.15
CA PHE A 8 5.03 -5.02 -6.40
C PHE A 8 3.81 -5.28 -7.30
N GLU A 9 3.13 -6.40 -7.08
CA GLU A 9 1.87 -6.72 -7.76
C GLU A 9 0.72 -5.85 -7.22
N THR A 10 0.79 -5.44 -5.94
CA THR A 10 -0.21 -4.56 -5.34
C THR A 10 -0.13 -3.15 -5.95
N VAL A 11 -1.19 -2.77 -6.65
CA VAL A 11 -1.35 -1.43 -7.21
C VAL A 11 -1.99 -0.48 -6.18
N ILE A 12 -1.37 0.68 -5.96
CA ILE A 12 -1.97 1.79 -5.20
C ILE A 12 -2.75 2.69 -6.17
N PRO A 13 -4.10 2.70 -6.13
CA PRO A 13 -4.90 3.50 -7.05
C PRO A 13 -4.88 4.98 -6.64
N ARG A 14 -5.14 5.89 -7.60
CA ARG A 14 -5.51 7.27 -7.23
C ARG A 14 -6.78 7.24 -6.38
N ASN A 15 -6.70 7.82 -5.19
CA ASN A 15 -7.79 7.82 -4.23
C ASN A 15 -7.83 9.15 -3.47
N VAL A 16 -9.01 9.78 -3.43
CA VAL A 16 -9.21 11.10 -2.80
C VAL A 16 -8.89 11.04 -1.30
N ARG A 17 -9.37 10.02 -0.58
CA ARG A 17 -9.12 9.88 0.87
C ARG A 17 -7.64 9.70 1.18
N LEU A 18 -6.91 8.95 0.36
CA LEU A 18 -5.46 8.83 0.47
C LEU A 18 -4.74 10.16 0.24
N ALA A 19 -5.19 10.96 -0.71
CA ALA A 19 -4.61 12.28 -0.98
C ALA A 19 -4.93 13.31 0.12
N GLU A 20 -6.10 13.21 0.77
CA GLU A 20 -6.52 14.11 1.85
C GLU A 20 -5.84 13.79 3.19
N ALA A 21 -5.59 12.51 3.48
CA ALA A 21 -5.06 12.05 4.77
C ALA A 21 -3.83 12.86 5.28
N PRO A 22 -2.82 13.20 4.46
CA PRO A 22 -1.71 14.07 4.86
C PRO A 22 -2.14 15.45 5.38
N SER A 23 -3.13 16.09 4.75
CA SER A 23 -3.64 17.41 5.17
C SER A 23 -4.29 17.37 6.56
N PHE A 24 -4.79 16.21 6.98
CA PHE A 24 -5.33 15.97 8.32
C PHE A 24 -4.29 15.46 9.32
N GLY A 25 -3.02 15.32 8.90
CA GLY A 25 -1.94 14.81 9.75
C GLY A 25 -2.17 13.37 10.22
N ARG A 26 -2.94 12.58 9.46
CA ARG A 26 -3.30 11.20 9.83
C ARG A 26 -2.80 10.23 8.76
N PRO A 27 -2.28 9.06 9.15
CA PRO A 27 -2.08 7.96 8.21
C PRO A 27 -3.39 7.52 7.57
N ILE A 28 -3.35 6.99 6.35
CA ILE A 28 -4.56 6.59 5.61
C ILE A 28 -5.43 5.57 6.36
N HIS A 29 -4.81 4.66 7.12
CA HIS A 29 -5.54 3.67 7.93
C HIS A 29 -6.32 4.31 9.10
N ALA A 30 -5.82 5.41 9.67
CA ALA A 30 -6.49 6.14 10.74
C ALA A 30 -7.47 7.19 10.19
N TYR A 31 -7.24 7.69 8.97
CA TYR A 31 -8.13 8.64 8.30
C TYR A 31 -9.39 7.98 7.76
N ASP A 32 -9.24 6.90 6.97
CA ASP A 32 -10.36 6.11 6.45
C ASP A 32 -9.90 4.69 6.11
N LEU A 33 -10.03 3.79 7.08
CA LEU A 33 -9.67 2.38 6.95
C LEU A 33 -10.44 1.67 5.83
N ARG A 34 -11.67 2.09 5.52
CA ARG A 34 -12.52 1.44 4.50
C ARG A 34 -12.25 1.96 3.09
N SER A 35 -11.47 3.03 2.94
CA SER A 35 -11.10 3.58 1.65
C SER A 35 -10.30 2.58 0.80
N ARG A 36 -10.44 2.67 -0.53
CA ARG A 36 -9.63 1.88 -1.47
C ARG A 36 -8.13 2.10 -1.27
N GLY A 37 -7.72 3.32 -0.91
CA GLY A 37 -6.32 3.64 -0.62
C GLY A 37 -5.79 2.91 0.62
N ALA A 38 -6.56 2.89 1.72
CA ALA A 38 -6.19 2.17 2.93
C ALA A 38 -6.07 0.66 2.68
N GLN A 39 -7.06 0.07 1.99
CA GLN A 39 -7.06 -1.35 1.67
C GLN A 39 -5.88 -1.73 0.77
N ALA A 40 -5.55 -0.90 -0.23
CA ALA A 40 -4.39 -1.13 -1.10
C ALA A 40 -3.06 -1.10 -0.32
N TYR A 41 -2.89 -0.16 0.63
CA TYR A 41 -1.69 -0.13 1.48
C TYR A 41 -1.60 -1.32 2.44
N LEU A 42 -2.74 -1.84 2.94
CA LEU A 42 -2.74 -3.07 3.73
C LEU A 42 -2.31 -4.29 2.90
N HIS A 43 -2.77 -4.38 1.65
CA HIS A 43 -2.34 -5.44 0.73
C HIS A 43 -0.86 -5.33 0.39
N LEU A 44 -0.37 -4.12 0.12
CA LEU A 44 1.04 -3.87 -0.15
C LEU A 44 1.92 -4.27 1.04
N GLY A 45 1.49 -3.94 2.26
CA GLY A 45 2.19 -4.34 3.49
C GLY A 45 2.29 -5.87 3.63
N ARG A 46 1.22 -6.60 3.32
CA ARG A 46 1.24 -8.08 3.32
C ARG A 46 2.20 -8.62 2.27
N GLU A 47 2.14 -8.09 1.05
CA GLU A 47 3.03 -8.50 -0.04
C GLU A 47 4.50 -8.24 0.31
N TYR A 48 4.79 -7.08 0.90
CA TYR A 48 6.14 -6.75 1.37
C TYR A 48 6.66 -7.78 2.37
N LEU A 49 5.87 -8.11 3.40
CA LEU A 49 6.27 -9.11 4.41
C LEU A 49 6.52 -10.48 3.78
N SER A 50 5.61 -10.94 2.91
CA SER A 50 5.77 -12.22 2.22
C SER A 50 7.02 -12.26 1.33
N ARG A 51 7.37 -11.15 0.65
CA ARG A 51 8.62 -11.07 -0.12
C ARG A 51 9.86 -11.04 0.79
N MET A 52 9.80 -10.34 1.92
CA MET A 52 10.90 -10.32 2.89
C MET A 52 11.15 -11.68 3.53
N GLU A 53 10.10 -12.44 3.82
CA GLU A 53 10.21 -13.82 4.30
C GLU A 53 10.85 -14.73 3.26
N ALA A 54 10.40 -14.66 2.00
CA ALA A 54 10.96 -15.46 0.90
C ALA A 54 12.44 -15.14 0.59
N LEU A 55 12.90 -13.92 0.87
CA LEU A 55 14.29 -13.50 0.66
C LEU A 55 15.25 -13.91 1.80
N HIS A 56 14.74 -14.12 3.01
CA HIS A 56 15.53 -14.50 4.18
C HIS A 56 15.41 -16.00 4.54
N GLY A 57 14.65 -16.76 3.77
CA GLY A 57 14.51 -18.22 3.88
C GLY A 57 15.51 -19.01 3.04
#